data_AF-A0A329RY54-F1
#
_entry.id   AF-A0A329RY54-F1
#
_cell.length_a   1.000
_cell.length_b   1.000
_cell.length_c   1.000
_cell.angle_alpha   90.00
_cell.angle_beta   90.00
_cell.angle_gamma   90.00
#
_symmetry.space_group_name_H-M   'P 1'
#
loop_
_entity.id
_entity.type
_entity.pdbx_description
1 polymer ?
#
loop_
_entity_poly.entity_id
_entity_poly.type
_entity_poly.pdbx_seq_one_letter_code
_entity_poly.pdbx_strand_id
1 'polypeptide(L)'
;MADLEQTQEEPGCWQKKAAYEQCFDKWYTEVFLQQKAHGKVGCRKEYEAYTRCYLSELDKNKTLMDGIKSVMQPETKERFEAQEAKRQQRKSKE
;
A
#
# COMPACT_ATOMS: atom_id res chain seq x y z
N MET A 1 -1.25 23.66 25.51
CA MET A 1 0.08 23.44 24.91
C MET A 1 0.22 21.95 24.75
N ALA A 2 -0.05 21.44 23.54
CA ALA A 2 0.11 20.02 23.23
C ALA A 2 1.43 19.90 22.48
N ASP A 3 2.44 19.42 23.20
CA ASP A 3 3.78 19.19 22.69
C ASP A 3 3.69 18.13 21.59
N LEU A 4 4.06 18.53 20.38
CA LEU A 4 4.22 17.65 19.23
C LEU A 4 5.43 16.77 19.53
N GLU A 5 5.18 15.55 20.03
CA GLU A 5 6.19 14.50 20.04
C GLU A 5 6.65 14.25 18.59
N GLN A 6 7.74 14.92 18.22
CA GLN A 6 8.62 14.53 17.15
C GLN A 6 9.29 13.23 17.58
N THR A 7 8.55 12.13 17.49
CA THR A 7 9.17 10.83 17.39
C THR A 7 9.89 10.81 16.06
N GLN A 8 11.21 10.68 16.14
CA GLN A 8 12.10 10.40 15.03
C GLN A 8 11.77 8.98 14.53
N GLU A 9 10.59 8.82 13.92
CA GLU A 9 10.12 7.56 13.37
C GLU A 9 10.97 7.22 12.15
N GLU A 10 11.45 5.97 12.07
CA GLU A 10 11.87 5.37 10.79
C GLU A 10 10.91 5.83 9.68
N PRO A 11 11.39 6.10 8.46
CA PRO A 11 10.59 6.72 7.41
C PRO A 11 9.27 5.95 7.22
N GLY A 12 8.22 6.45 7.89
CA GLY A 12 7.01 5.68 8.09
C GLY A 12 6.37 5.41 6.74
N CYS A 13 5.41 4.48 6.67
CA CYS A 13 4.71 4.21 5.42
C CYS A 13 4.08 5.49 4.83
N TRP A 14 3.85 6.52 5.65
CA TRP A 14 3.48 7.89 5.27
C TRP A 14 4.45 8.60 4.33
N GLN A 15 5.76 8.46 4.52
CA GLN A 15 6.74 9.09 3.63
C GLN A 15 6.77 8.38 2.26
N LYS A 16 6.67 7.05 2.27
CA LYS A 16 6.52 6.25 1.03
C LYS A 16 5.20 6.56 0.32
N LYS A 17 4.12 6.79 1.09
CA LYS A 17 2.82 7.24 0.58
C LYS A 17 2.95 8.60 -0.11
N ALA A 18 3.57 9.58 0.56
CA ALA A 18 3.77 10.91 -0.01
C ALA A 18 4.55 10.87 -1.34
N ALA A 19 5.60 10.03 -1.41
CA ALA A 19 6.35 9.83 -2.66
C ALA A 19 5.49 9.20 -3.77
N TYR A 20 4.65 8.22 -3.44
CA TYR A 20 3.71 7.62 -4.38
C TYR A 20 2.66 8.64 -4.84
N GLU A 21 2.04 9.39 -3.93
CA GLU A 21 1.01 10.39 -4.24
C GLU A 21 1.57 11.50 -5.14
N GLN A 22 2.75 12.03 -4.84
CA GLN A 22 3.40 13.03 -5.70
C GLN A 22 3.66 12.52 -7.11
N CYS A 23 4.06 11.26 -7.25
CA CYS A 23 4.26 10.65 -8.55
C CYS A 23 2.90 10.41 -9.25
N PHE A 24 1.92 9.92 -8.50
CA PHE A 24 0.57 9.65 -9.00
C PHE A 24 -0.11 10.92 -9.51
N ASP A 25 -0.03 12.03 -8.80
CA ASP A 25 -0.65 13.30 -9.20
C ASP A 25 -0.09 13.82 -10.52
N LYS A 26 1.23 13.73 -10.71
CA LYS A 26 1.88 14.08 -11.98
C LYS A 26 1.44 13.15 -13.09
N TRP A 27 1.47 11.84 -12.86
CA TRP A 27 1.02 10.87 -13.85
C TRP A 27 -0.48 11.02 -14.19
N TYR A 28 -1.30 11.32 -13.19
CA TYR A 28 -2.73 11.50 -13.34
C TYR A 28 -3.03 12.72 -14.21
N THR A 29 -2.39 13.86 -13.92
CA THR A 29 -2.59 15.11 -14.66
C THR A 29 -1.98 15.09 -16.07
N GLU A 30 -0.77 14.55 -16.23
CA GLU A 30 -0.03 14.60 -17.50
C GLU A 30 -0.35 13.42 -18.44
N VAL A 31 -0.70 12.26 -17.88
CA VAL A 31 -0.83 11.02 -18.66
C VAL A 31 -2.27 10.50 -18.66
N PHE A 32 -2.87 10.35 -17.49
CA PHE A 32 -4.21 9.77 -17.40
C PHE A 32 -5.29 10.70 -17.97
N LEU A 33 -5.36 11.95 -17.50
CA LEU A 33 -6.33 12.93 -18.01
C LEU A 33 -6.13 13.28 -19.48
N GLN A 34 -4.89 13.20 -19.97
CA GLN A 34 -4.57 13.43 -21.38
C GLN A 34 -4.82 12.20 -22.26
N GLN A 35 -5.38 11.10 -21.71
CA GLN A 35 -5.61 9.81 -22.38
C GLN A 35 -4.33 9.18 -22.96
N LYS A 36 -3.15 9.58 -22.47
CA LYS A 36 -1.83 9.07 -22.88
C LYS A 36 -1.38 7.84 -22.08
N ALA A 37 -2.20 7.37 -21.15
CA ALA A 37 -1.86 6.22 -20.31
C ALA A 37 -1.74 4.92 -21.13
N HIS A 38 -2.53 4.75 -22.20
CA HIS A 38 -2.53 3.54 -23.02
C HIS A 38 -2.53 2.23 -22.18
N GLY A 39 -3.25 2.21 -21.06
CA GLY A 39 -3.32 1.08 -20.13
C GLY A 39 -2.08 0.85 -19.25
N LYS A 40 -1.06 1.74 -19.29
CA LYS A 40 0.13 1.66 -18.45
C LYS A 40 -0.07 2.47 -17.17
N VAL A 41 0.11 1.82 -16.03
CA VAL A 41 0.05 2.46 -14.70
C VAL A 41 1.40 3.12 -14.40
N GLY A 42 1.37 4.40 -13.99
CA GLY A 42 2.55 5.12 -13.51
C GLY A 42 2.93 4.72 -12.09
N CYS A 43 4.17 5.04 -11.67
CA CYS A 43 4.57 5.03 -10.26
C CYS A 43 4.48 3.66 -9.56
N ARG A 44 4.65 2.59 -10.33
CA ARG A 44 4.52 1.21 -9.84
C ARG A 44 5.52 0.88 -8.73
N LYS A 45 6.74 1.40 -8.80
CA LYS A 45 7.79 1.13 -7.81
C LYS A 45 7.46 1.75 -6.46
N GLU A 46 7.02 3.00 -6.49
CA GLU A 46 6.60 3.79 -5.34
C GLU A 46 5.34 3.16 -4.71
N TYR A 47 4.39 2.73 -5.53
CA TYR A 47 3.20 2.01 -5.10
C TYR A 47 3.54 0.69 -4.40
N GLU A 48 4.43 -0.12 -4.99
CA GLU A 48 4.85 -1.39 -4.41
C GLU A 48 5.59 -1.18 -3.08
N ALA A 49 6.44 -0.15 -2.98
CA ALA A 49 7.14 0.20 -1.74
C ALA A 49 6.19 0.67 -0.63
N TYR A 50 5.23 1.55 -0.97
CA TYR A 50 4.19 1.99 -0.04
C TYR A 50 3.31 0.83 0.42
N THR A 51 2.78 0.07 -0.54
CA THR A 51 1.84 -1.02 -0.26
C THR A 51 2.49 -2.12 0.57
N ARG A 52 3.76 -2.45 0.32
CA ARG A 52 4.51 -3.40 1.16
C ARG A 52 4.61 -2.93 2.60
N CYS A 53 4.95 -1.66 2.82
CA CYS A 53 5.05 -1.07 4.15
C CYS A 53 3.67 -1.07 4.84
N TYR A 54 2.65 -0.53 4.16
CA TYR A 54 1.29 -0.42 4.68
C TYR A 54 0.69 -1.77 5.09
N LEU A 55 0.86 -2.79 4.25
CA LEU A 55 0.38 -4.13 4.56
C LEU A 55 1.16 -4.77 5.72
N SER A 56 2.46 -4.52 5.83
CA SER A 56 3.23 -5.03 6.97
C SER A 56 2.81 -4.41 8.30
N GLU A 57 2.33 -3.16 8.30
CA GLU A 57 1.73 -2.53 9.48
C GLU A 57 0.34 -3.10 9.79
N LEU A 58 -0.49 -3.31 8.77
CA LEU A 58 -1.81 -3.95 8.93
C LEU A 58 -1.70 -5.37 9.51
N ASP A 59 -0.73 -6.16 9.06
CA ASP A 59 -0.50 -7.53 9.55
C ASP A 59 -0.20 -7.59 11.06
N LYS A 60 0.26 -6.50 11.67
CA LYS A 60 0.49 -6.42 13.13
C LYS A 60 -0.82 -6.47 13.92
N ASN A 61 -1.94 -6.06 13.33
CA ASN A 61 -3.24 -6.05 13.99
C ASN A 61 -4.19 -7.08 13.35
N LYS A 62 -4.08 -8.33 13.83
CA LYS A 62 -4.89 -9.45 13.35
C LYS A 62 -6.40 -9.23 13.51
N THR A 63 -6.83 -8.68 14.64
CA THR A 63 -8.25 -8.42 14.92
C THR A 63 -8.86 -7.45 13.91
N LEU A 64 -8.13 -6.36 13.59
CA LEU A 64 -8.56 -5.41 12.56
C LEU A 64 -8.64 -6.11 11.20
N MET A 65 -7.63 -6.88 10.83
CA MET A 65 -7.59 -7.59 9.55
C MET A 65 -8.71 -8.61 9.41
N ASP A 66 -9.02 -9.36 10.45
CA ASP A 66 -10.13 -10.32 10.45
C ASP A 66 -11.48 -9.62 10.31
N GLY A 67 -11.65 -8.47 10.98
CA GLY A 67 -12.84 -7.61 10.82
C GLY A 67 -13.01 -7.08 9.40
N ILE A 68 -11.92 -6.64 8.76
CA ILE A 68 -11.95 -6.20 7.35
C ILE A 68 -12.28 -7.40 6.44
N LYS A 69 -11.65 -8.56 6.65
CA LYS A 69 -11.91 -9.78 5.87
C LYS A 69 -13.36 -10.27 6.02
N SER A 70 -14.02 -10.02 7.14
CA SER A 70 -15.42 -10.46 7.34
C SER A 70 -16.42 -9.67 6.50
N VAL A 71 -16.09 -8.44 6.10
CA VAL A 71 -16.95 -7.57 5.29
C VAL A 71 -16.55 -7.54 3.81
N MET A 72 -15.44 -8.18 3.44
CA MET A 72 -15.04 -8.32 2.04
C MET A 72 -15.99 -9.27 1.29
N GLN A 73 -16.21 -9.00 0.00
CA GLN A 73 -16.86 -9.98 -0.85
C GLN A 73 -16.01 -11.25 -0.99
N PRO A 74 -16.63 -12.45 -1.09
CA PRO A 74 -15.91 -13.73 -1.08
C PRO A 74 -14.76 -13.80 -2.11
N GLU A 75 -15.01 -13.40 -3.36
CA GLU A 75 -14.00 -13.41 -4.42
C GLU A 75 -12.81 -12.48 -4.11
N THR A 76 -13.09 -11.34 -3.46
CA THR A 76 -12.06 -10.38 -3.07
C THR A 76 -11.24 -10.91 -1.89
N LYS A 77 -11.90 -11.57 -0.93
CA LYS A 77 -11.26 -12.21 0.22
C LYS A 77 -10.31 -13.32 -0.23
N GLU A 78 -10.77 -14.23 -1.07
CA GLU A 78 -9.93 -15.33 -1.60
C GLU A 78 -8.70 -14.79 -2.34
N ARG A 79 -8.88 -13.77 -3.19
CA ARG A 79 -7.75 -13.13 -3.88
C ARG A 79 -6.78 -12.48 -2.92
N PHE A 80 -7.27 -11.85 -1.86
CA PHE A 80 -6.45 -11.21 -0.84
C PHE A 80 -5.62 -12.24 -0.06
N GLU A 81 -6.25 -13.32 0.41
CA GLU A 81 -5.59 -14.41 1.13
C GLU A 81 -4.54 -15.12 0.26
N ALA A 82 -4.82 -15.34 -1.03
CA ALA A 82 -3.86 -15.88 -1.97
C ALA A 82 -2.63 -14.96 -2.16
N GLN A 83 -2.83 -13.64 -2.12
CA GLN A 83 -1.72 -12.69 -2.17
C GLN A 83 -0.93 -12.67 -0.85
N GLU A 84 -1.60 -12.73 0.30
CA GLU A 84 -0.95 -12.86 1.61
C GLU A 84 -0.06 -14.10 1.68
N ALA A 85 -0.57 -15.26 1.29
CA ALA A 85 0.20 -16.51 1.26
C ALA A 85 1.46 -16.39 0.39
N LYS A 86 1.35 -15.76 -0.80
CA LYS A 86 2.51 -15.48 -1.66
C LYS A 86 3.52 -14.53 -1.02
N ARG A 87 3.06 -13.50 -0.28
CA ARG A 87 3.95 -12.58 0.45
C ARG A 87 4.69 -13.28 1.58
N GLN A 88 4.00 -14.13 2.34
CA GLN A 88 4.60 -14.90 3.44
C GLN A 88 5.65 -15.90 2.92
N GLN A 89 5.37 -16.59 1.82
CA GLN A 89 6.35 -17.49 1.18
C GLN A 89 7.62 -16.77 0.72
N ARG A 90 7.51 -15.52 0.27
CA ARG A 90 8.68 -14.71 -0.12
C ARG A 90 9.50 -14.27 1.09
N LYS A 91 8.85 -13.92 2.21
CA LYS A 91 9.52 -13.61 3.48
C LYS A 91 10.28 -14.81 4.06
N SER A 92 9.82 -16.04 3.87
CA SER A 92 10.49 -17.23 4.40
C SER A 92 11.67 -17.72 3.55
N LYS A 93 11.92 -17.12 2.39
CA LYS A 93 13.03 -17.49 1.47
C LYS A 93 14.17 -16.47 1.45
N GLU A 94 14.02 -15.37 2.18
CA GLU A 94 15.00 -14.29 2.34
C GLU A 94 15.65 -14.42 3.72
#